data_AF-A0A939V3R3-F1
#
_entry.id   AF-A0A939V3R3-F1
#
_cell.length_a   1.000
_cell.length_b   1.000
_cell.length_c   1.000
_cell.angle_alpha   90.00
_cell.angle_beta   90.00
_cell.angle_gamma   90.00
#
_symmetry.space_group_name_H-M   'P 1'
#
loop_
_entity.id
_entity.type
_entity.pdbx_description
1 polymer ?
#
loop_
_entity_poly.entity_id
_entity_poly.type
_entity_poly.pdbx_seq_one_letter_code
_entity_poly.pdbx_strand_id
1 'polypeptide(L)'
;MFLYNKDKKGHLKQVKQVPFKLEKNVQEIFENNLNEIMGLQFVDTEYAVKDKRFDTVAFDEQNKSFVIIEYKRDKSTSVVDQGMTYLYLMLQNKSQFVLDYNNKFGKQLTVNSVDWTQSRIVFVASSFNDFQQTSSLFDNLAIELWEAKQFEDGHLLIGPLPKKDTISMPIPKTSNTKSASVFAAVSSVVKPVTEDDLLQVASEPIKELYTNYKRSILALDDSLEIKPNKLYIVFKQQGKNKVDIEIHKNYLLLYINAKHGQLDDSKSLFENCSNIGHWGNGDYRIKLTDDKYLQYILSVIKQVLK
;
A
#
# COMPACT_ATOMS: atom_id res chain seq x y z
N MET A 1 -9.72 -5.28 -22.27
CA MET A 1 -10.74 -5.89 -21.38
C MET A 1 -12.06 -5.16 -21.65
N PHE A 2 -13.19 -5.88 -21.69
CA PHE A 2 -14.52 -5.29 -21.92
C PHE A 2 -15.39 -5.55 -20.69
N LEU A 3 -16.20 -4.57 -20.29
CA LEU A 3 -17.18 -4.70 -19.20
C LEU A 3 -18.57 -4.96 -19.79
N TYR A 4 -19.33 -5.87 -19.19
CA TYR A 4 -20.69 -6.22 -19.64
C TYR A 4 -21.66 -6.30 -18.44
N ASN A 5 -22.88 -5.80 -18.64
CA ASN A 5 -24.03 -6.09 -17.79
C ASN A 5 -24.75 -7.33 -18.34
N LYS A 6 -24.97 -8.33 -17.48
CA LYS A 6 -25.70 -9.57 -17.82
C LYS A 6 -27.10 -9.53 -17.24
N ASP A 7 -28.13 -9.67 -18.08
CA ASP A 7 -29.51 -9.74 -17.61
C ASP A 7 -29.86 -11.14 -17.03
N LYS A 8 -31.05 -11.28 -16.46
CA LYS A 8 -31.53 -12.57 -15.89
C LYS A 8 -31.67 -13.70 -16.93
N LYS A 9 -31.72 -13.38 -18.23
CA LYS A 9 -31.82 -14.33 -19.34
C LYS A 9 -30.45 -14.67 -19.95
N GLY A 10 -29.38 -14.03 -19.48
CA GLY A 10 -28.02 -14.23 -19.93
C GLY A 10 -27.58 -13.36 -21.11
N HIS A 11 -28.40 -12.40 -21.56
CA HIS A 11 -27.97 -11.47 -22.59
C HIS A 11 -26.96 -10.47 -22.03
N LEU A 12 -25.94 -10.18 -22.83
CA LEU A 12 -24.86 -9.27 -22.47
C LEU A 12 -25.08 -7.91 -23.14
N LYS A 13 -25.03 -6.85 -22.34
CA LYS A 13 -24.94 -5.47 -22.81
C LYS A 13 -23.59 -4.91 -22.43
N GLN A 14 -22.78 -4.56 -23.42
CA GLN A 14 -21.48 -3.95 -23.14
C GLN A 14 -21.65 -2.60 -22.44
N VAL A 15 -20.89 -2.39 -21.37
CA VAL A 15 -20.78 -1.13 -20.64
C VAL A 15 -19.56 -0.40 -21.18
N LYS A 16 -19.75 0.78 -21.78
CA LYS A 16 -18.64 1.52 -22.39
C LYS A 16 -17.84 2.26 -21.34
N GLN A 17 -16.53 2.36 -21.56
CA GLN A 17 -15.67 3.23 -20.78
C GLN A 17 -15.96 4.69 -21.14
N VAL A 18 -16.10 5.56 -20.15
CA VAL A 18 -16.33 6.99 -20.30
C VAL A 18 -15.15 7.72 -19.62
N PRO A 19 -14.49 8.68 -20.30
CA PRO A 19 -13.40 9.42 -19.68
C PRO A 19 -13.94 10.34 -18.57
N PHE A 20 -13.14 10.53 -17.52
CA PHE A 20 -13.43 11.57 -16.54
C PHE A 20 -13.38 12.95 -17.20
N LYS A 21 -14.38 13.79 -16.92
CA LYS A 21 -14.47 15.14 -17.49
C LYS A 21 -13.37 16.07 -16.97
N LEU A 22 -13.06 15.98 -15.68
CA LEU A 22 -12.10 16.82 -14.97
C LEU A 22 -11.27 15.97 -14.00
N GLU A 23 -10.00 16.34 -13.77
CA GLU A 23 -9.14 15.74 -12.73
C GLU A 23 -9.80 15.83 -11.36
N LYS A 24 -10.41 16.99 -11.08
CA LYS A 24 -11.17 17.25 -9.86
C LYS A 24 -12.28 16.21 -9.59
N ASN A 25 -12.91 15.66 -10.62
CA ASN A 25 -13.95 14.64 -10.42
C ASN A 25 -13.36 13.34 -9.88
N VAL A 26 -12.15 12.97 -10.31
CA VAL A 26 -11.45 11.78 -9.80
C VAL A 26 -11.01 12.02 -8.36
N GLN A 27 -10.44 13.20 -8.11
CA GLN A 27 -10.03 13.64 -6.78
C GLN A 27 -11.18 13.60 -5.78
N GLU A 28 -12.33 14.19 -6.10
CA GLU A 28 -13.51 14.18 -5.23
C GLU A 28 -14.01 12.75 -4.94
N ILE A 29 -13.96 11.83 -5.91
CA ILE A 29 -14.31 10.42 -5.68
C ILE A 29 -13.35 9.78 -4.68
N PHE A 30 -12.05 9.98 -4.86
CA PHE A 30 -11.04 9.40 -3.98
C PHE A 30 -11.11 10.01 -2.58
N GLU A 31 -11.13 11.34 -2.44
CA GLU A 31 -11.17 12.02 -1.14
C GLU A 31 -12.38 11.61 -0.30
N ASN A 32 -13.56 11.47 -0.92
CA ASN A 32 -14.79 11.03 -0.24
C ASN A 32 -14.77 9.54 0.16
N ASN A 33 -13.94 8.71 -0.49
CA ASN A 33 -13.93 7.25 -0.31
C ASN A 33 -12.52 6.72 0.02
N LEU A 34 -11.64 7.58 0.54
CA LEU A 34 -10.21 7.30 0.57
C LEU A 34 -9.86 6.10 1.45
N ASN A 35 -10.60 5.94 2.55
CA ASN A 35 -10.45 4.80 3.44
C ASN A 35 -10.87 3.48 2.77
N GLU A 36 -11.96 3.48 2.00
CA GLU A 36 -12.43 2.25 1.33
C GLU A 36 -11.53 1.89 0.13
N ILE A 37 -11.07 2.89 -0.62
CA ILE A 37 -10.25 2.66 -1.82
C ILE A 37 -8.82 2.28 -1.45
N MET A 38 -8.20 3.00 -0.50
CA MET A 38 -6.75 2.92 -0.23
C MET A 38 -6.41 2.56 1.22
N GLY A 39 -7.39 2.50 2.13
CA GLY A 39 -7.14 2.32 3.56
C GLY A 39 -6.48 3.52 4.23
N LEU A 40 -6.59 4.72 3.64
CA LEU A 40 -5.93 5.93 4.14
C LEU A 40 -6.92 6.89 4.82
N GLN A 41 -6.43 7.66 5.78
CA GLN A 41 -7.18 8.77 6.39
C GLN A 41 -6.97 10.06 5.60
N PHE A 42 -8.05 10.67 5.13
CA PHE A 42 -8.00 11.94 4.40
C PHE A 42 -7.60 13.10 5.33
N VAL A 43 -6.48 13.78 5.06
CA VAL A 43 -5.98 14.91 5.86
C VAL A 43 -6.43 16.23 5.27
N ASP A 44 -6.13 16.51 4.01
CA ASP A 44 -6.56 17.76 3.39
C ASP A 44 -6.55 17.69 1.86
N THR A 45 -7.26 18.62 1.24
CA THR A 45 -7.37 18.80 -0.22
C THR A 45 -6.66 20.08 -0.65
N GLU A 46 -6.14 20.11 -1.87
CA GLU A 46 -5.49 21.29 -2.45
C GLU A 46 -4.41 21.88 -1.53
N TYR A 47 -3.66 21.00 -0.87
CA TYR A 47 -2.79 21.29 0.26
C TYR A 47 -1.56 22.09 -0.17
N ALA A 48 -1.47 23.34 0.31
CA ALA A 48 -0.41 24.27 -0.06
C ALA A 48 0.85 24.09 0.79
N VAL A 49 2.00 23.91 0.13
CA VAL A 49 3.32 23.88 0.77
C VAL A 49 4.28 24.75 -0.04
N LYS A 50 4.67 25.89 0.54
CA LYS A 50 5.48 26.92 -0.12
C LYS A 50 4.82 27.37 -1.44
N ASP A 51 5.50 27.19 -2.57
CA ASP A 51 5.06 27.56 -3.92
C ASP A 51 4.36 26.41 -4.67
N LYS A 52 4.13 25.28 -4.00
CA LYS A 52 3.48 24.09 -4.59
C LYS A 52 2.18 23.77 -3.88
N ARG A 53 1.36 23.01 -4.57
CA ARG A 53 0.06 22.53 -4.11
C ARG A 53 -0.05 21.05 -4.44
N PHE A 54 -0.43 20.26 -3.44
CA PHE A 54 -0.67 18.82 -3.58
C PHE A 54 -2.18 18.62 -3.67
N ASP A 55 -2.64 17.76 -4.59
CA ASP A 55 -4.09 17.58 -4.77
C ASP A 55 -4.73 17.01 -3.49
N THR A 56 -4.16 15.95 -2.91
CA THR A 56 -4.62 15.37 -1.65
C THR A 56 -3.45 14.99 -0.75
N VAL A 57 -3.58 15.27 0.55
CA VAL A 57 -2.73 14.71 1.61
C VAL A 57 -3.54 13.74 2.45
N ALA A 58 -2.95 12.58 2.72
CA ALA A 58 -3.54 11.53 3.52
C ALA A 58 -2.54 10.97 4.55
N PHE A 59 -3.05 10.23 5.53
CA PHE A 59 -2.26 9.54 6.54
C PHE A 59 -2.51 8.05 6.52
N ASP A 60 -1.43 7.27 6.46
CA ASP A 60 -1.43 5.81 6.58
C ASP A 60 -1.23 5.46 8.06
N GLU A 61 -2.32 5.14 8.76
CA GLU A 61 -2.25 4.81 10.19
C GLU A 61 -1.41 3.56 10.46
N GLN A 62 -1.40 2.60 9.52
CA GLN A 62 -0.68 1.34 9.68
C GLN A 62 0.83 1.58 9.65
N ASN A 63 1.29 2.38 8.69
CA ASN A 63 2.70 2.74 8.55
C ASN A 63 3.10 3.98 9.34
N LYS A 64 2.14 4.66 9.98
CA LYS A 64 2.31 5.95 10.65
C LYS A 64 3.00 6.98 9.76
N SER A 65 2.64 7.04 8.48
CA SER A 65 3.31 7.88 7.48
C SER A 65 2.32 8.71 6.68
N PHE A 66 2.80 9.85 6.15
CA PHE A 66 2.01 10.68 5.24
C PHE A 66 2.11 10.19 3.80
N VAL A 67 0.99 10.29 3.09
CA VAL A 67 0.85 9.93 1.67
C VAL A 67 0.36 11.15 0.90
N ILE A 68 1.05 11.50 -0.19
CA ILE A 68 0.56 12.49 -1.16
C ILE A 68 -0.14 11.74 -2.28
N ILE A 69 -1.28 12.23 -2.75
CA ILE A 69 -1.98 11.68 -3.91
C ILE A 69 -2.13 12.79 -4.93
N GLU A 70 -1.74 12.49 -6.17
CA GLU A 70 -1.78 13.40 -7.31
C GLU A 70 -2.62 12.77 -8.43
N TYR A 71 -3.57 13.52 -8.97
CA TYR A 71 -4.48 13.03 -10.00
C TYR A 71 -4.06 13.56 -11.37
N LYS A 72 -4.08 12.70 -12.39
CA LYS A 72 -3.75 13.06 -13.76
C LYS A 72 -4.84 12.57 -14.70
N ARG A 73 -5.35 13.45 -15.56
CA ARG A 73 -6.30 13.08 -16.62
C ARG A 73 -5.60 12.36 -17.76
N ASP A 74 -4.46 12.92 -18.18
CA ASP A 74 -3.72 12.55 -19.38
C ASP A 74 -2.35 11.92 -19.04
N LYS A 75 -1.73 11.28 -20.03
CA LYS A 75 -0.38 10.68 -19.93
C LYS A 75 0.67 11.77 -19.68
N SER A 76 0.91 12.14 -18.43
CA SER A 76 1.96 13.10 -18.04
C SER A 76 3.37 12.52 -18.25
N THR A 77 4.34 13.36 -18.60
CA THR A 77 5.69 12.92 -18.98
C THR A 77 6.69 12.82 -17.82
N SER A 78 6.45 13.42 -16.63
CA SER A 78 7.43 13.40 -15.52
C SER A 78 6.83 13.12 -14.13
N VAL A 79 6.20 11.96 -13.95
CA VAL A 79 5.71 11.51 -12.62
C VAL A 79 6.84 11.42 -11.58
N VAL A 80 8.07 11.10 -12.01
CA VAL A 80 9.22 10.97 -11.10
C VAL A 80 9.65 12.33 -10.54
N ASP A 81 9.95 13.32 -11.39
CA ASP A 81 10.46 14.62 -10.94
C ASP A 81 9.45 15.35 -10.04
N GLN A 82 8.17 15.28 -10.39
CA GLN A 82 7.10 15.86 -9.58
C GLN A 82 7.02 15.13 -8.23
N GLY A 83 7.01 13.80 -8.25
CA GLY A 83 6.94 12.99 -7.05
C GLY A 83 8.08 13.24 -6.07
N MET A 84 9.31 13.32 -6.58
CA MET A 84 10.49 13.62 -5.76
C MET A 84 10.47 15.04 -5.21
N THR A 85 10.02 16.02 -6.00
CA THR A 85 9.84 17.39 -5.53
C THR A 85 8.83 17.46 -4.38
N TYR A 86 7.73 16.73 -4.49
CA TYR A 86 6.65 16.74 -3.50
C TYR A 86 7.07 16.04 -2.20
N LEU A 87 7.70 14.86 -2.30
CA LEU A 87 8.30 14.18 -1.15
C LEU A 87 9.35 15.06 -0.46
N TYR A 88 10.21 15.73 -1.23
CA TYR A 88 11.20 16.65 -0.67
C TYR A 88 10.53 17.79 0.12
N LEU A 89 9.50 18.43 -0.46
CA LEU A 89 8.76 19.48 0.22
C LEU A 89 8.06 18.97 1.49
N MET A 90 7.48 17.78 1.48
CA MET A 90 6.95 17.15 2.71
C MET A 90 8.04 17.01 3.78
N LEU A 91 9.19 16.43 3.41
CA LEU A 91 10.29 16.20 4.35
C LEU A 91 10.90 17.48 4.92
N GLN A 92 10.86 18.58 4.16
CA GLN A 92 11.33 19.89 4.63
C GLN A 92 10.30 20.64 5.49
N ASN A 93 9.02 20.23 5.48
CA ASN A 93 7.94 20.94 6.18
C ASN A 93 7.13 20.01 7.11
N LYS A 94 7.78 18.98 7.68
CA LYS A 94 7.17 17.94 8.53
C LYS A 94 6.21 18.47 9.60
N SER A 95 6.58 19.56 10.26
CA SER A 95 5.78 20.14 11.35
C SER A 95 4.40 20.61 10.88
N GLN A 96 4.29 21.13 9.65
CA GLN A 96 3.01 21.58 9.08
C GLN A 96 2.06 20.39 8.94
N PHE A 97 2.53 19.29 8.33
CA PHE A 97 1.74 18.07 8.15
C PHE A 97 1.26 17.48 9.48
N VAL A 98 2.13 17.41 10.47
CA VAL A 98 1.78 16.90 11.81
C VAL A 98 0.76 17.81 12.50
N LEU A 99 0.92 19.13 12.38
CA LEU A 99 -0.01 20.10 12.94
C LEU A 99 -1.40 19.98 12.32
N ASP A 100 -1.49 19.93 10.99
CA ASP A 100 -2.75 19.87 10.26
C ASP A 100 -3.48 18.54 10.52
N TYR A 101 -2.74 17.43 10.59
CA TYR A 101 -3.29 16.14 11.05
C TYR A 101 -3.85 16.24 12.47
N ASN A 102 -3.07 16.77 13.42
CA ASN A 102 -3.49 16.88 14.81
C ASN A 102 -4.73 17.77 14.96
N ASN A 103 -4.78 18.89 14.25
CA ASN A 103 -5.92 19.81 14.26
C ASN A 103 -7.19 19.14 13.72
N LYS A 104 -7.06 18.37 12.63
CA LYS A 104 -8.21 17.69 12.02
C LYS A 104 -8.77 16.55 12.87
N PHE A 105 -7.89 15.76 13.48
CA PHE A 105 -8.29 14.52 14.17
C PHE A 105 -8.27 14.61 15.70
N GLY A 106 -7.92 15.77 16.27
CA GLY A 106 -7.78 15.95 17.72
C GLY A 106 -6.70 15.05 18.33
N LYS A 107 -5.61 14.80 17.58
CA LYS A 107 -4.50 13.92 17.99
C LYS A 107 -3.30 14.72 18.48
N GLN A 108 -2.31 14.02 19.02
CA GLN A 108 -1.05 14.59 19.49
C GLN A 108 0.14 13.82 18.90
N LEU A 109 0.14 13.61 17.59
CA LEU A 109 1.33 13.11 16.90
C LEU A 109 2.47 14.11 17.05
N THR A 110 3.67 13.59 17.23
CA THR A 110 4.91 14.37 17.15
C THR A 110 5.61 14.07 15.84
N VAL A 111 6.42 15.00 15.35
CA VAL A 111 7.24 14.80 14.13
C VAL A 111 8.08 13.52 14.22
N ASN A 112 8.57 13.17 15.41
CA ASN A 112 9.40 11.98 15.62
C ASN A 112 8.60 10.67 15.71
N SER A 113 7.30 10.75 15.96
CA SER A 113 6.41 9.57 16.00
C SER A 113 5.92 9.14 14.61
N VAL A 114 6.07 10.00 13.60
CA VAL A 114 5.74 9.72 12.20
C VAL A 114 6.89 8.99 11.54
N ASP A 115 6.59 7.92 10.83
CA ASP A 115 7.56 7.17 10.04
C ASP A 115 7.73 7.76 8.64
N TRP A 116 8.55 8.79 8.54
CA TRP A 116 8.88 9.45 7.28
C TRP A 116 9.59 8.53 6.28
N THR A 117 10.15 7.40 6.72
CA THR A 117 10.80 6.44 5.80
C THR A 117 9.77 5.74 4.92
N GLN A 118 8.52 5.65 5.40
CA GLN A 118 7.38 5.03 4.73
C GLN A 118 6.46 6.06 4.05
N SER A 119 6.87 7.33 4.01
CA SER A 119 6.14 8.35 3.24
C SER A 119 6.27 8.09 1.75
N ARG A 120 5.19 8.28 1.01
CA ARG A 120 5.11 7.97 -0.41
C ARG A 120 4.20 8.92 -1.16
N ILE A 121 4.31 8.91 -2.49
CA ILE A 121 3.39 9.57 -3.38
C ILE A 121 2.66 8.55 -4.26
N VAL A 122 1.37 8.77 -4.48
CA VAL A 122 0.53 7.98 -5.35
C VAL A 122 0.07 8.83 -6.51
N PHE A 123 0.31 8.38 -7.74
CA PHE A 123 -0.29 8.98 -8.92
C PHE A 123 -1.52 8.19 -9.34
N VAL A 124 -2.64 8.87 -9.50
CA VAL A 124 -3.91 8.29 -9.96
C VAL A 124 -4.20 8.79 -11.36
N ALA A 125 -4.35 7.89 -12.33
CA ALA A 125 -4.67 8.27 -13.71
C ALA A 125 -5.54 7.24 -14.43
N SER A 126 -6.10 7.63 -15.58
CA SER A 126 -6.88 6.72 -16.43
C SER A 126 -6.05 5.67 -17.16
N SER A 127 -4.75 5.98 -17.36
CA SER A 127 -3.75 5.09 -17.94
C SER A 127 -2.35 5.68 -17.74
N PHE A 128 -1.32 4.84 -17.79
CA PHE A 128 0.09 5.24 -17.78
C PHE A 128 0.80 4.68 -19.01
N ASN A 129 1.72 5.44 -19.59
CA ASN A 129 2.60 4.95 -20.65
C ASN A 129 3.70 4.03 -20.08
N ASP A 130 4.37 3.26 -20.96
CA ASP A 130 5.40 2.31 -20.56
C ASP A 130 6.56 2.97 -19.82
N PHE A 131 6.93 4.20 -20.20
CA PHE A 131 8.00 4.95 -19.53
C PHE A 131 7.63 5.28 -18.09
N GLN A 132 6.40 5.73 -17.82
CA GLN A 132 5.92 6.02 -16.47
C GLN A 132 5.85 4.75 -15.62
N GLN A 133 5.32 3.67 -16.19
CA GLN A 133 5.27 2.37 -15.52
C GLN A 133 6.68 1.90 -15.18
N THR A 134 7.60 1.92 -16.15
CA THR A 134 9.01 1.55 -15.96
C THR A 134 9.69 2.45 -14.93
N SER A 135 9.38 3.74 -14.93
CA SER A 135 9.99 4.69 -13.99
C SER A 135 9.54 4.49 -12.55
N SER A 136 8.33 3.97 -12.32
CA SER A 136 7.90 3.53 -10.98
C SER A 136 8.60 2.25 -10.49
N LEU A 137 9.32 1.56 -11.39
CA LEU A 137 10.16 0.38 -11.08
C LEU A 137 11.61 0.75 -10.72
N PHE A 138 11.99 2.03 -10.76
CA PHE A 138 13.31 2.40 -10.24
C PHE A 138 13.36 2.11 -8.74
N ASP A 139 14.42 1.43 -8.32
CA ASP A 139 14.62 1.07 -6.92
C ASP A 139 14.55 2.30 -6.02
N ASN A 140 13.98 2.10 -4.83
CA ASN A 140 13.89 3.10 -3.77
C ASN A 140 13.03 4.34 -4.10
N LEU A 141 12.24 4.32 -5.18
CA LEU A 141 11.21 5.32 -5.37
C LEU A 141 9.94 4.93 -4.60
N ALA A 142 9.58 5.76 -3.62
CA ALA A 142 8.29 5.69 -2.93
C ALA A 142 7.17 6.30 -3.79
N ILE A 143 7.07 5.82 -5.04
CA ILE A 143 6.07 6.21 -6.02
C ILE A 143 5.18 4.98 -6.29
N GLU A 144 3.88 5.12 -6.10
CA GLU A 144 2.87 4.14 -6.47
C GLU A 144 2.04 4.69 -7.64
N LEU A 145 1.65 3.82 -8.56
CA LEU A 145 0.76 4.16 -9.67
C LEU A 145 -0.58 3.46 -9.48
N TRP A 146 -1.67 4.19 -9.61
CA TRP A 146 -3.03 3.69 -9.48
C TRP A 146 -3.84 4.04 -10.71
N GLU A 147 -4.53 3.04 -11.26
CA GLU A 147 -5.41 3.24 -12.40
C GLU A 147 -6.85 3.46 -11.91
N ALA A 148 -7.51 4.48 -12.43
CA ALA A 148 -8.93 4.74 -12.21
C ALA A 148 -9.64 4.90 -13.55
N LYS A 149 -10.63 4.05 -13.84
CA LYS A 149 -11.44 4.09 -15.07
C LYS A 149 -12.92 4.19 -14.72
N GLN A 150 -13.61 5.09 -15.42
CA GLN A 150 -15.05 5.23 -15.33
C GLN A 150 -15.73 4.57 -16.53
N PHE A 151 -16.89 3.99 -16.27
CA PHE A 151 -17.77 3.38 -17.26
C PHE A 151 -19.16 4.01 -17.20
N GLU A 152 -19.98 3.74 -18.21
CA GLU A 152 -21.41 4.06 -18.20
C GLU A 152 -22.11 3.51 -16.94
N ASP A 153 -23.28 4.04 -16.62
CA ASP A 153 -24.11 3.60 -15.49
C ASP A 153 -23.44 3.71 -14.10
N GLY A 154 -22.38 4.51 -13.97
CA GLY A 154 -21.74 4.84 -12.69
C GLY A 154 -20.71 3.81 -12.19
N HIS A 155 -20.34 2.83 -13.01
CA HIS A 155 -19.34 1.83 -12.65
C HIS A 155 -17.91 2.41 -12.68
N LEU A 156 -17.09 2.03 -11.70
CA LEU A 156 -15.68 2.42 -11.57
C LEU A 156 -14.79 1.18 -11.45
N LEU A 157 -13.64 1.21 -12.11
CA LEU A 157 -12.54 0.28 -11.88
C LEU A 157 -11.37 1.06 -11.31
N ILE A 158 -10.96 0.73 -10.08
CA ILE A 158 -9.87 1.41 -9.38
C ILE A 158 -8.94 0.34 -8.81
N GLY A 159 -7.63 0.52 -8.97
CA GLY A 159 -6.65 -0.35 -8.33
C GLY A 159 -5.20 0.07 -8.57
N PRO A 160 -4.26 -0.43 -7.77
CA PRO A 160 -2.84 -0.24 -8.00
C PRO A 160 -2.42 -0.91 -9.31
N LEU A 161 -1.46 -0.33 -10.01
CA LEU A 161 -0.74 -1.03 -11.06
C LEU A 161 0.36 -1.89 -10.43
N PRO A 162 0.38 -3.21 -10.70
CA PRO A 162 1.43 -4.07 -10.17
C PRO A 162 2.78 -3.59 -10.70
N LYS A 163 3.78 -3.51 -9.80
CA LYS A 163 5.17 -3.41 -10.21
C LYS A 163 5.49 -4.71 -10.95
N LYS A 164 5.73 -4.65 -12.26
CA LYS A 164 6.14 -5.85 -13.01
C LYS A 164 7.41 -6.40 -12.36
N ASP A 165 7.46 -7.70 -12.08
CA ASP A 165 8.56 -8.44 -11.43
C ASP A 165 9.91 -8.39 -12.19
N THR A 166 10.02 -7.56 -13.21
CA THR A 166 11.19 -7.44 -14.06
C THR A 166 12.06 -6.28 -13.60
N ILE A 167 13.09 -6.64 -12.82
CA ILE A 167 14.36 -5.94 -12.70
C ILE A 167 14.21 -4.49 -12.25
N SER A 168 14.25 -4.30 -10.94
CA SER A 168 14.89 -3.15 -10.29
C SER A 168 15.87 -2.42 -11.20
N MET A 169 15.43 -1.29 -11.75
CA MET A 169 16.29 -0.51 -12.65
C MET A 169 17.10 0.50 -11.81
N PRO A 170 18.42 0.64 -12.08
CA PRO A 170 19.19 1.74 -11.52
C PRO A 170 18.59 3.06 -11.98
N ILE A 171 18.52 4.03 -11.08
CA ILE A 171 18.07 5.38 -11.41
C ILE A 171 18.98 5.95 -12.52
N PRO A 172 18.43 6.44 -13.64
CA PRO A 172 19.21 7.07 -14.69
C PRO A 172 19.99 8.24 -14.08
N LYS A 173 21.31 8.29 -14.29
CA LYS A 173 22.13 9.42 -13.83
C LYS A 173 21.63 10.69 -14.52
N THR A 174 20.87 11.51 -13.81
CA THR A 174 20.41 12.81 -14.31
C THR A 174 21.59 13.77 -14.42
N SER A 175 21.76 14.43 -15.57
CA SER A 175 22.81 15.43 -15.80
C SER A 175 22.57 16.76 -15.07
N ASN A 176 21.41 16.93 -14.42
CA ASN A 176 20.99 18.18 -13.79
C ASN A 176 21.24 18.14 -12.26
N THR A 177 22.18 18.95 -11.78
CA THR A 177 22.70 18.90 -10.40
C THR A 177 21.66 19.20 -9.32
N LYS A 178 20.65 20.02 -9.60
CA LYS A 178 19.55 20.33 -8.65
C LYS A 178 18.56 19.18 -8.48
N SER A 179 18.24 18.44 -9.55
CA SER A 179 17.35 17.26 -9.44
C SER A 179 18.05 16.14 -8.68
N ALA A 180 19.35 15.96 -8.95
CA ALA A 180 20.17 14.98 -8.23
C ALA A 180 20.23 15.23 -6.71
N SER A 181 20.30 16.49 -6.26
CA SER A 181 20.34 16.80 -4.82
C SER A 181 18.99 16.59 -4.13
N VAL A 182 17.88 16.94 -4.78
CA VAL A 182 16.52 16.64 -4.31
C VAL A 182 16.33 15.13 -4.18
N PHE A 183 16.75 14.39 -5.21
CA PHE A 183 16.68 12.94 -5.22
C PHE A 183 17.46 12.33 -4.05
N ALA A 184 18.73 12.73 -3.89
CA ALA A 184 19.58 12.24 -2.81
C ALA A 184 19.00 12.55 -1.42
N ALA A 185 18.45 13.76 -1.22
CA ALA A 185 17.84 14.15 0.03
C ALA A 185 16.62 13.29 0.37
N VAL A 186 15.73 13.04 -0.60
CA VAL A 186 14.56 12.18 -0.39
C VAL A 186 14.98 10.74 -0.13
N SER A 187 15.83 10.15 -0.98
CA SER A 187 16.27 8.75 -0.85
C SER A 187 17.12 8.47 0.40
N SER A 188 17.69 9.50 1.03
CA SER A 188 18.38 9.36 2.32
C SER A 188 17.41 9.07 3.48
N VAL A 189 16.15 9.51 3.35
CA VAL A 189 15.11 9.38 4.38
C VAL A 189 14.09 8.32 3.97
N VAL A 190 13.49 8.48 2.79
CA VAL A 190 12.44 7.63 2.26
C VAL A 190 13.08 6.38 1.69
N LYS A 191 12.76 5.24 2.32
CA LYS A 191 13.29 3.93 1.98
C LYS A 191 12.13 2.94 2.05
N PRO A 192 11.47 2.67 0.92
CA PRO A 192 10.46 1.63 0.84
C PRO A 192 11.06 0.32 1.36
N VAL A 193 10.37 -0.31 2.30
CA VAL A 193 10.83 -1.59 2.85
C VAL A 193 10.54 -2.67 1.82
N THR A 194 11.53 -3.53 1.58
CA THR A 194 11.39 -4.72 0.72
C THR A 194 11.21 -5.98 1.56
N GLU A 195 10.74 -7.06 0.94
CA GLU A 195 10.74 -8.38 1.60
C GLU A 195 12.16 -8.80 1.96
N ASP A 196 13.13 -8.54 1.08
CA ASP A 196 14.53 -8.90 1.28
C ASP A 196 15.12 -8.19 2.50
N ASP A 197 14.80 -6.92 2.73
CA ASP A 197 15.24 -6.18 3.93
C ASP A 197 14.80 -6.89 5.21
N LEU A 198 13.56 -7.37 5.26
CA LEU A 198 13.00 -8.09 6.41
C LEU A 198 13.58 -9.51 6.54
N LEU A 199 13.93 -10.15 5.42
CA LEU A 199 14.53 -11.48 5.39
C LEU A 199 16.01 -11.51 5.81
N GLN A 200 16.71 -10.37 5.84
CA GLN A 200 18.13 -10.32 6.25
C GLN A 200 18.37 -10.87 7.66
N VAL A 201 17.40 -10.73 8.57
CA VAL A 201 17.53 -11.22 9.95
C VAL A 201 17.35 -12.74 10.06
N ALA A 202 16.67 -13.36 9.10
CA ALA A 202 16.26 -14.76 9.14
C ALA A 202 17.43 -15.71 8.83
N SER A 203 17.46 -16.86 9.51
CA SER A 203 18.26 -18.00 9.09
C SER A 203 17.68 -18.64 7.82
N GLU A 204 18.50 -19.36 7.04
CA GLU A 204 18.06 -20.02 5.81
C GLU A 204 16.82 -20.91 5.99
N PRO A 205 16.69 -21.74 7.05
CA PRO A 205 15.47 -22.52 7.28
C PRO A 205 14.23 -21.65 7.47
N ILE A 206 14.36 -20.46 8.07
CA ILE A 206 13.25 -19.53 8.27
C ILE A 206 12.88 -18.79 6.98
N LYS A 207 13.86 -18.49 6.12
CA LYS A 207 13.57 -17.94 4.78
C LYS A 207 12.79 -18.95 3.93
N GLU A 208 13.17 -20.22 3.98
CA GLU A 208 12.43 -21.32 3.32
C GLU A 208 11.03 -21.46 3.89
N LEU A 209 10.90 -21.45 5.23
CA LEU A 209 9.61 -21.51 5.91
C LEU A 209 8.69 -20.36 5.50
N TYR A 210 9.21 -19.12 5.49
CA TYR A 210 8.49 -17.94 5.05
C TYR A 210 8.03 -18.10 3.60
N THR A 211 8.92 -18.54 2.71
CA THR A 211 8.60 -18.77 1.29
C THR A 211 7.46 -19.78 1.13
N ASN A 212 7.46 -20.86 1.93
CA ASN A 212 6.41 -21.86 1.90
C ASN A 212 5.05 -21.30 2.36
N TYR A 213 5.02 -20.57 3.49
CA TYR A 213 3.80 -19.90 3.96
C TYR A 213 3.31 -18.84 2.98
N LYS A 214 4.20 -17.98 2.47
CA LYS A 214 3.91 -16.94 1.47
C LYS A 214 3.18 -17.53 0.27
N ARG A 215 3.79 -18.54 -0.36
CA ARG A 215 3.21 -19.20 -1.54
C ARG A 215 1.85 -19.82 -1.21
N SER A 216 1.75 -20.46 -0.06
CA SER A 216 0.52 -21.17 0.32
C SER A 216 -0.63 -20.24 0.67
N ILE A 217 -0.35 -19.09 1.30
CA ILE A 217 -1.35 -18.07 1.61
C ILE A 217 -1.82 -17.39 0.33
N LEU A 218 -0.90 -17.00 -0.56
CA LEU A 218 -1.25 -16.42 -1.87
C LEU A 218 -2.11 -17.38 -2.71
N ALA A 219 -1.88 -18.69 -2.61
CA ALA A 219 -2.67 -19.69 -3.32
C ALA A 219 -4.10 -19.86 -2.76
N LEU A 220 -4.47 -19.23 -1.65
CA LEU A 220 -5.83 -19.28 -1.12
C LEU A 220 -6.80 -18.41 -1.92
N ASP A 221 -6.33 -17.30 -2.47
CA ASP A 221 -7.13 -16.35 -3.23
C ASP A 221 -6.24 -15.43 -4.10
N ASP A 222 -6.52 -15.38 -5.40
CA ASP A 222 -5.74 -14.59 -6.38
C ASP A 222 -5.82 -13.07 -6.17
N SER A 223 -6.78 -12.58 -5.36
CA SER A 223 -6.92 -11.16 -5.00
C SER A 223 -6.04 -10.74 -3.83
N LEU A 224 -5.24 -11.65 -3.27
CA LEU A 224 -4.31 -11.34 -2.19
C LEU A 224 -3.08 -10.58 -2.72
N GLU A 225 -2.78 -9.48 -2.06
CA GLU A 225 -1.61 -8.65 -2.32
C GLU A 225 -0.65 -8.70 -1.13
N ILE A 226 0.64 -8.74 -1.40
CA ILE A 226 1.68 -8.67 -0.37
C ILE A 226 2.22 -7.25 -0.29
N LYS A 227 2.33 -6.73 0.92
CA LYS A 227 2.99 -5.46 1.20
C LYS A 227 3.97 -5.60 2.36
N PRO A 228 5.28 -5.40 2.14
CA PRO A 228 6.23 -5.26 3.23
C PRO A 228 5.97 -3.92 3.96
N ASN A 229 5.89 -3.98 5.28
CA ASN A 229 5.96 -2.83 6.16
C ASN A 229 7.26 -2.92 6.97
N LYS A 230 7.58 -1.88 7.74
CA LYS A 230 8.85 -1.79 8.48
C LYS A 230 9.22 -2.98 9.36
N LEU A 231 8.24 -3.66 9.95
CA LEU A 231 8.46 -4.72 10.93
C LEU A 231 7.83 -6.06 10.56
N TYR A 232 6.96 -6.08 9.55
CA TYR A 232 6.19 -7.26 9.17
C TYR A 232 5.77 -7.18 7.70
N ILE A 233 5.41 -8.33 7.15
CA ILE A 233 4.84 -8.45 5.81
C ILE A 233 3.35 -8.73 5.95
N VAL A 234 2.51 -7.95 5.26
CA VAL A 234 1.06 -8.12 5.29
C VAL A 234 0.52 -8.69 3.99
N PHE A 235 -0.42 -9.61 4.12
CA PHE A 235 -1.29 -10.10 3.06
C PHE A 235 -2.61 -9.33 3.15
N LYS A 236 -2.92 -8.55 2.11
CA LYS A 236 -4.13 -7.72 2.02
C LYS A 236 -5.09 -8.30 1.00
N GLN A 237 -6.38 -8.15 1.26
CA GLN A 237 -7.45 -8.42 0.30
C GLN A 237 -8.36 -7.19 0.26
N GLN A 238 -8.59 -6.61 -0.93
CA GLN A 238 -9.43 -5.42 -1.10
C GLN A 238 -9.03 -4.28 -0.14
N GLY A 239 -7.73 -3.97 -0.06
CA GLY A 239 -7.18 -2.93 0.83
C GLY A 239 -7.15 -3.27 2.32
N LYS A 240 -7.73 -4.40 2.75
CA LYS A 240 -7.85 -4.79 4.16
C LYS A 240 -6.80 -5.84 4.52
N ASN A 241 -6.10 -5.64 5.64
CA ASN A 241 -5.10 -6.58 6.15
C ASN A 241 -5.80 -7.87 6.59
N LYS A 242 -5.30 -9.03 6.15
CA LYS A 242 -5.86 -10.35 6.48
C LYS A 242 -4.91 -11.16 7.34
N VAL A 243 -3.64 -11.17 6.97
CA VAL A 243 -2.58 -11.92 7.66
C VAL A 243 -1.33 -11.07 7.72
N ASP A 244 -0.67 -11.04 8.87
CA ASP A 244 0.62 -10.38 9.04
C ASP A 244 1.68 -11.43 9.42
N ILE A 245 2.90 -11.31 8.91
CA ILE A 245 4.04 -12.15 9.27
C ILE A 245 5.20 -11.27 9.72
N GLU A 246 5.58 -11.38 11.00
CA GLU A 246 6.85 -10.86 11.52
C GLU A 246 7.96 -11.92 11.33
N ILE A 247 9.11 -11.48 10.83
CA ILE A 247 10.25 -12.35 10.56
C ILE A 247 11.29 -12.18 11.67
N HIS A 248 11.64 -13.28 12.33
CA HIS A 248 12.73 -13.32 13.32
C HIS A 248 13.82 -14.30 12.86
N LYS A 249 14.97 -14.25 13.55
CA LYS A 249 16.13 -15.09 13.21
C LYS A 249 15.82 -16.59 13.11
N ASN A 250 15.01 -17.09 14.04
CA ASN A 250 14.77 -18.53 14.21
C ASN A 250 13.27 -18.91 14.24
N TYR A 251 12.36 -17.99 13.91
CA TYR A 251 10.92 -18.26 13.86
C TYR A 251 10.18 -17.16 13.07
N LEU A 252 8.94 -17.44 12.68
CA LEU A 252 7.98 -16.44 12.21
C LEU A 252 6.90 -16.22 13.27
N LEU A 253 6.36 -15.01 13.39
CA LEU A 253 5.08 -14.79 14.07
C LEU A 253 4.04 -14.48 13.02
N LEU A 254 3.04 -15.34 12.91
CA LEU A 254 1.90 -15.13 12.02
C LEU A 254 0.71 -14.64 12.84
N TYR A 255 0.08 -13.56 12.37
CA TYR A 255 -1.13 -13.00 12.95
C TYR A 255 -2.28 -13.12 11.95
N ILE A 256 -3.47 -13.49 12.43
CA ILE A 256 -4.69 -13.48 11.62
C ILE A 256 -5.58 -12.32 12.07
N ASN A 257 -5.90 -11.43 11.13
CA ASN A 257 -6.70 -10.24 11.40
C ASN A 257 -8.20 -10.57 11.56
N ALA A 258 -8.56 -10.98 12.77
CA ALA A 258 -9.92 -11.15 13.25
C ALA A 258 -9.99 -10.87 14.76
N LYS A 259 -11.20 -10.61 15.28
CA LYS A 259 -11.40 -10.49 16.72
C LYS A 259 -11.42 -11.84 17.41
N HIS A 260 -10.88 -11.91 18.61
CA HIS A 260 -10.89 -13.15 19.40
C HIS A 260 -12.32 -13.69 19.55
N GLY A 261 -12.50 -15.00 19.38
CA GLY A 261 -13.79 -15.69 19.32
C GLY A 261 -14.47 -15.75 17.94
N GLN A 262 -13.95 -15.07 16.91
CA GLN A 262 -14.51 -15.11 15.55
C GLN A 262 -14.01 -16.27 14.67
N LEU A 263 -12.93 -16.95 15.02
CA LEU A 263 -12.34 -18.02 14.22
C LEU A 263 -12.54 -19.37 14.90
N ASP A 264 -12.84 -20.39 14.11
CA ASP A 264 -12.80 -21.77 14.55
C ASP A 264 -11.35 -22.26 14.55
N ASP A 265 -10.74 -22.27 15.75
CA ASP A 265 -9.44 -22.86 16.04
C ASP A 265 -9.58 -24.12 16.91
N SER A 266 -10.20 -25.17 16.35
CA SER A 266 -10.39 -26.48 17.01
C SER A 266 -9.13 -27.13 17.61
N LYS A 267 -7.92 -26.79 17.14
CA LYS A 267 -6.63 -27.27 17.67
C LYS A 267 -6.01 -26.34 18.72
N SER A 268 -6.59 -25.16 18.96
CA SER A 268 -6.09 -24.16 19.89
C SER A 268 -4.61 -23.83 19.67
N LEU A 269 -4.22 -23.67 18.40
CA LEU A 269 -2.83 -23.34 18.03
C LEU A 269 -2.53 -21.85 18.09
N PHE A 270 -3.57 -21.00 18.08
CA PHE A 270 -3.41 -19.56 18.12
C PHE A 270 -3.56 -19.03 19.54
N GLU A 271 -2.61 -18.19 19.93
CA GLU A 271 -2.64 -17.44 21.17
C GLU A 271 -3.53 -16.20 21.00
N ASN A 272 -4.35 -15.90 22.01
CA ASN A 272 -5.10 -14.65 22.08
C ASN A 272 -4.16 -13.50 22.45
N CYS A 273 -3.97 -12.55 21.53
CA CYS A 273 -3.17 -11.35 21.75
C CYS A 273 -3.98 -10.06 21.85
N SER A 274 -5.31 -10.12 21.99
CA SER A 274 -6.21 -8.96 22.08
C SER A 274 -5.85 -7.95 23.18
N ASN A 275 -5.15 -8.39 24.22
CA ASN A 275 -4.75 -7.60 25.38
C ASN A 275 -3.24 -7.34 25.47
N ILE A 276 -2.47 -7.68 24.42
CA ILE A 276 -1.02 -7.58 24.39
C ILE A 276 -0.64 -6.63 23.25
N GLY A 277 0.27 -5.69 23.49
CA GLY A 277 0.80 -4.85 22.40
C GLY A 277 1.56 -5.69 21.38
N HIS A 278 1.15 -5.63 20.11
CA HIS A 278 1.82 -6.31 18.99
C HIS A 278 1.74 -5.47 17.72
N TRP A 279 2.56 -5.82 16.71
CA TRP A 279 2.61 -5.09 15.43
C TRP A 279 1.60 -5.60 14.40
N GLY A 280 1.15 -6.85 14.53
CA GLY A 280 0.05 -7.39 13.75
C GLY A 280 -1.29 -6.70 14.03
N ASN A 281 -2.25 -6.87 13.14
CA ASN A 281 -3.55 -6.19 13.20
C ASN A 281 -4.66 -7.05 13.84
N GLY A 282 -4.36 -8.32 14.16
CA GLY A 282 -5.34 -9.31 14.60
C GLY A 282 -5.11 -9.87 16.01
N ASP A 283 -6.16 -10.45 16.58
CA ASP A 283 -6.15 -10.98 17.95
C ASP A 283 -5.62 -12.44 18.03
N TYR A 284 -5.33 -13.09 16.90
CA TYR A 284 -4.82 -14.47 16.84
C TYR A 284 -3.37 -14.48 16.40
N ARG A 285 -2.47 -15.04 17.22
CA ARG A 285 -1.04 -15.16 16.92
C ARG A 285 -0.56 -16.60 17.02
N ILE A 286 0.32 -17.01 16.11
CA ILE A 286 1.06 -18.28 16.22
C ILE A 286 2.54 -18.09 15.94
N LYS A 287 3.38 -18.75 16.74
CA LYS A 287 4.83 -18.83 16.52
C LYS A 287 5.16 -20.06 15.68
N LEU A 288 5.85 -19.85 14.56
CA LEU A 288 6.16 -20.88 13.58
C LEU A 288 7.66 -21.13 13.55
N THR A 289 8.06 -22.39 13.78
CA THR A 289 9.43 -22.88 13.62
C THR A 289 9.55 -23.96 12.54
N ASP A 290 8.41 -24.46 12.06
CA ASP A 290 8.26 -25.48 11.04
C ASP A 290 6.90 -25.33 10.34
N ASP A 291 6.63 -26.19 9.35
CA ASP A 291 5.41 -26.23 8.56
C ASP A 291 4.47 -27.39 8.93
N LYS A 292 4.66 -28.01 10.09
CA LYS A 292 3.90 -29.20 10.54
C LYS A 292 2.38 -28.99 10.52
N TYR A 293 1.94 -27.77 10.84
CA TYR A 293 0.51 -27.41 10.89
C TYR A 293 0.06 -26.52 9.74
N LEU A 294 0.86 -26.39 8.67
CA LEU A 294 0.59 -25.48 7.55
C LEU A 294 -0.84 -25.61 7.03
N GLN A 295 -1.30 -26.82 6.70
CA GLN A 295 -2.64 -27.05 6.14
C GLN A 295 -3.76 -26.59 7.10
N TYR A 296 -3.57 -26.81 8.39
CA TYR A 296 -4.53 -26.37 9.40
C TYR A 296 -4.53 -24.84 9.53
N ILE A 297 -3.35 -24.22 9.61
CA ILE A 297 -3.20 -22.76 9.69
C ILE A 297 -3.85 -22.09 8.48
N LEU A 298 -3.65 -22.63 7.27
CA LEU A 298 -4.30 -22.15 6.05
C LEU A 298 -5.83 -22.27 6.11
N SER A 299 -6.35 -23.34 6.72
CA SER A 299 -7.81 -23.50 6.90
C SER A 299 -8.40 -22.44 7.84
N VAL A 300 -7.65 -21.99 8.85
CA VAL A 300 -8.06 -20.89 9.73
C VAL A 300 -7.94 -19.54 9.02
N ILE A 301 -6.84 -19.30 8.29
CA ILE A 301 -6.66 -18.09 7.47
C ILE A 301 -7.80 -17.94 6.46
N LYS A 302 -8.24 -19.04 5.83
CA LYS A 302 -9.32 -19.01 4.84
C LYS A 302 -10.63 -18.45 5.40
N GLN A 303 -10.86 -18.52 6.72
CA GLN A 303 -12.06 -17.96 7.36
C GLN A 303 -12.11 -16.43 7.33
N VAL A 304 -10.96 -15.74 7.19
CA VAL A 304 -10.91 -14.27 7.09
C VAL A 304 -10.85 -13.75 5.66
N LEU A 305 -10.67 -14.64 4.68
CA LEU A 305 -10.74 -14.31 3.27
C LEU A 305 -12.21 -14.29 2.84
N LYS A 306 -12.60 -13.27 2.07
CA LYS A 306 -13.98 -13.08 1.60
C LYS A 306 -14.11 -13.33 0.12
#